data_AF-A0AAX1KPB5-F1
#
_entry.id   AF-A0AAX1KPB5-F1
#
_cell.length_a   1.000
_cell.length_b   1.000
_cell.length_c   1.000
_cell.angle_alpha   90.00
_cell.angle_beta   90.00
_cell.angle_gamma   90.00
#
_symmetry.space_group_name_H-M   'P 1'
#
loop_
_entity.id
_entity.type
_entity.pdbx_description
1 polymer ?
#
loop_
_entity_poly.entity_id
_entity_poly.type
_entity_poly.pdbx_seq_one_letter_code
_entity_poly.pdbx_strand_id
1 'polypeptide(L)'
;MGEFRLGPEARDDFFAALGEASEDGAPVRVLSGNYLDEDTQSPEEDAYEIFTVELGRRAVRIGVLGLGAMEAPEALPDSFVEGARFAHRDNTSGSYSWEWTGYWQERLEKEDCDLVVVVCHAGQDELARFAAETTGIDLLVGGHGEAAAETLQNADGEPVSLVSGGGTSLTRTTITLSPKGEAVVGESTLLPLSDYEPDDRLNKALSAAQSAASDRMQAAVGTLSGDWSEEGSPLYVQSATVDLVAEAMLWAADADAALLSPAALGGASAASRFSGEDDTAALSLRDCAALAPGDSPVVLVELTGAELRQWLDRSAEAYQAEPDGSISGGEGADVLYGMDYTLYLGASEGQRVDSLAFEGALVDDGQTFRVAVSADRLSAPDFPACTPLWSAARDSRFAAQSGIPAAVLAGYLSEQTHLLGMLSPQRSSTWSLYTGSVNGPLNRLEFVTMLYEMAGKPKPGASAAFIDVSSSDAAVWAAETGVVSGNGTGKFLPTQTVTREQAAVMLYNYAKFLGLKTPSSGPSATALLDCGEIAVWARPAVEFCIRTGALSAAGLRGDLFLPRGTLTRGEANRCLAAFADYIEAN
;
A
#
# COMPACT_ATOMS: atom_id res chain seq x y z
N MET A 1 -10.18 -14.79 16.64
CA MET A 1 -9.14 -13.72 16.65
C MET A 1 -9.75 -12.32 16.76
N GLY A 2 -10.81 -12.01 16.01
CA GLY A 2 -11.45 -10.69 16.06
C GLY A 2 -12.02 -10.33 17.45
N GLU A 3 -12.49 -11.33 18.19
CA GLU A 3 -13.02 -11.19 19.55
C GLU A 3 -11.97 -10.65 20.52
N PHE A 4 -10.72 -11.13 20.39
CA PHE A 4 -9.62 -10.69 21.23
C PHE A 4 -9.07 -9.31 20.82
N ARG A 5 -9.38 -8.81 19.61
CA ARG A 5 -9.04 -7.43 19.21
C ARG A 5 -9.84 -6.37 19.98
N LEU A 6 -10.93 -6.76 20.65
CA LEU A 6 -11.69 -5.88 21.53
C LEU A 6 -10.88 -5.47 22.79
N GLY A 7 -9.83 -6.21 23.13
CA GLY A 7 -9.18 -6.15 24.43
C GLY A 7 -9.95 -6.95 25.49
N PRO A 8 -9.34 -7.24 26.65
CA PRO A 8 -9.87 -8.22 27.61
C PRO A 8 -11.23 -7.81 28.18
N GLU A 9 -11.39 -6.57 28.66
CA GLU A 9 -12.65 -6.11 29.27
C GLU A 9 -13.83 -6.18 28.29
N ALA A 10 -13.67 -5.62 27.09
CA ALA A 10 -14.75 -5.61 26.10
C ALA A 10 -15.01 -7.00 25.49
N ARG A 11 -14.00 -7.88 25.43
CA ARG A 11 -14.16 -9.30 25.07
C ARG A 11 -15.04 -10.02 26.10
N ASP A 12 -14.76 -9.84 27.38
CA ASP A 12 -15.50 -10.52 28.44
C ASP A 12 -16.96 -10.03 28.50
N ASP A 13 -17.18 -8.72 28.34
CA ASP A 13 -18.53 -8.14 28.17
C ASP A 13 -19.24 -8.71 26.93
N PHE A 14 -18.51 -8.88 25.82
CA PHE A 14 -19.06 -9.46 24.60
C PHE A 14 -19.46 -10.94 24.79
N PHE A 15 -18.60 -11.76 25.40
CA PHE A 15 -18.92 -13.17 25.69
C PHE A 15 -20.09 -13.30 26.67
N ALA A 16 -20.14 -12.46 27.70
CA ALA A 16 -21.28 -12.42 28.62
C ALA A 16 -22.58 -12.07 27.88
N ALA A 17 -22.56 -11.07 27.00
CA ALA A 17 -23.73 -10.64 26.24
C ALA A 17 -24.26 -11.72 25.28
N LEU A 18 -23.39 -12.57 24.73
CA LEU A 18 -23.82 -13.70 23.88
C LEU A 18 -24.70 -14.71 24.64
N GLY A 19 -24.46 -14.88 25.93
CA GLY A 19 -25.24 -15.80 26.79
C GLY A 19 -26.59 -15.25 27.24
N GLU A 20 -26.90 -13.98 26.97
CA GLU A 20 -28.14 -13.34 27.42
C GLU A 20 -29.29 -13.55 26.41
N ALA A 21 -30.49 -13.85 26.91
CA ALA A 21 -31.68 -13.92 26.08
C ALA A 21 -32.18 -12.50 25.75
N SER A 22 -32.54 -12.26 24.49
CA SER A 22 -33.13 -10.99 24.05
C SER A 22 -34.46 -11.22 23.33
N GLU A 23 -35.22 -10.15 23.08
CA GLU A 23 -36.45 -10.24 22.28
C GLU A 23 -36.17 -10.65 20.83
N ASP A 24 -34.96 -10.38 20.33
CA ASP A 24 -34.58 -10.49 18.92
C ASP A 24 -33.65 -11.68 18.62
N GLY A 25 -33.12 -12.37 19.64
CA GLY A 25 -32.14 -13.45 19.47
C GLY A 25 -32.14 -14.49 20.58
N ALA A 26 -31.68 -15.70 20.25
CA ALA A 26 -31.43 -16.75 21.22
C ALA A 26 -29.99 -16.65 21.77
N PRO A 27 -29.76 -17.00 23.04
CA PRO A 27 -28.42 -17.11 23.59
C PRO A 27 -27.52 -18.03 22.76
N VAL A 28 -26.25 -17.63 22.62
CA VAL A 28 -25.19 -18.40 21.98
C VAL A 28 -24.18 -18.80 23.04
N ARG A 29 -23.73 -20.06 22.99
CA ARG A 29 -22.67 -20.56 23.86
C ARG A 29 -21.32 -20.40 23.17
N VAL A 30 -20.35 -19.90 23.92
CA VAL A 30 -18.95 -19.85 23.50
C VAL A 30 -18.30 -21.16 23.93
N LEU A 31 -17.63 -21.85 22.99
CA LEU A 31 -16.90 -23.07 23.28
C LEU A 31 -15.44 -22.91 22.89
N SER A 32 -14.51 -23.27 23.77
CA SER A 32 -13.08 -23.30 23.46
C SER A 32 -12.29 -24.18 24.43
N GLY A 33 -11.83 -25.34 23.98
CA GLY A 33 -11.01 -26.25 24.77
C GLY A 33 -9.53 -25.87 24.83
N ASN A 34 -9.07 -24.92 24.02
CA ASN A 34 -7.67 -24.49 23.98
C ASN A 34 -7.47 -23.00 24.32
N TYR A 35 -8.53 -22.27 24.69
CA TYR A 35 -8.39 -20.96 25.34
C TYR A 35 -8.32 -21.19 26.85
N LEU A 36 -7.11 -21.09 27.40
CA LEU A 36 -6.78 -21.58 28.73
C LEU A 36 -6.23 -20.46 29.61
N ASP A 37 -6.52 -20.53 30.90
CA ASP A 37 -5.80 -19.76 31.91
C ASP A 37 -4.32 -20.22 31.96
N GLU A 38 -3.38 -19.27 31.91
CA GLU A 38 -1.93 -19.53 31.81
C GLU A 38 -1.40 -20.36 32.98
N ASP A 39 -1.91 -20.13 34.19
CA ASP A 39 -1.41 -20.76 35.41
C ASP A 39 -2.00 -22.15 35.64
N THR A 40 -3.32 -22.27 35.54
CA THR A 40 -4.09 -23.47 35.86
C THR A 40 -4.20 -24.45 34.70
N GLN A 41 -3.95 -24.01 33.45
CA GLN A 41 -4.11 -24.82 32.24
C GLN A 41 -5.53 -25.38 32.07
N SER A 42 -6.53 -24.69 32.62
CA SER A 42 -7.94 -25.03 32.48
C SER A 42 -8.59 -24.11 31.44
N PRO A 43 -9.55 -24.63 30.64
CA PRO A 43 -10.32 -23.80 29.73
C PRO A 43 -11.03 -22.65 30.46
N GLU A 44 -10.94 -21.45 29.89
CA GLU A 44 -11.65 -20.24 30.35
C GLU A 44 -13.14 -20.29 29.96
N GLU A 45 -13.46 -21.03 28.90
CA GLU A 45 -14.81 -21.28 28.41
C GLU A 45 -15.12 -22.78 28.44
N ASP A 46 -16.39 -23.16 28.32
CA ASP A 46 -16.76 -24.57 28.18
C ASP A 46 -16.05 -25.18 26.97
N ALA A 47 -15.35 -26.31 27.13
CA ALA A 47 -14.60 -26.90 26.02
C ALA A 47 -15.54 -27.52 24.97
N TYR A 48 -16.56 -28.25 25.43
CA TYR A 48 -17.51 -28.96 24.58
C TYR A 48 -18.91 -29.00 25.18
N GLU A 49 -19.90 -29.29 24.35
CA GLU A 49 -21.28 -29.54 24.75
C GLU A 49 -21.84 -30.77 24.04
N ILE A 50 -22.71 -31.52 24.74
CA ILE A 50 -23.42 -32.67 24.17
C ILE A 50 -24.85 -32.29 23.85
N PHE A 51 -25.17 -32.27 22.57
CA PHE A 51 -26.53 -32.07 22.08
C PHE A 51 -27.22 -33.42 21.88
N THR A 52 -28.53 -33.46 22.15
CA THR A 52 -29.36 -34.63 21.80
C THR A 52 -30.45 -34.20 20.85
N VAL A 53 -30.47 -34.82 19.66
CA VAL A 53 -31.43 -34.52 18.59
C VAL A 53 -32.26 -35.76 18.29
N GLU A 54 -33.57 -35.61 18.25
CA GLU A 54 -34.48 -36.71 17.90
C GLU A 54 -34.57 -36.85 16.37
N LEU A 55 -33.96 -37.92 15.83
CA LEU A 55 -34.11 -38.32 14.43
C LEU A 55 -35.13 -39.46 14.33
N GLY A 56 -36.39 -39.09 14.12
CA GLY A 56 -37.50 -40.04 14.03
C GLY A 56 -37.86 -40.65 15.38
N ARG A 57 -37.31 -41.83 15.69
CA ARG A 57 -37.51 -42.53 16.98
C ARG A 57 -36.21 -42.81 17.74
N ARG A 58 -35.08 -42.29 17.24
CA ARG A 58 -33.76 -42.44 17.85
C ARG A 58 -33.29 -41.07 18.31
N ALA A 59 -32.92 -40.99 19.59
CA ALA A 59 -32.11 -39.91 20.11
C ALA A 59 -30.69 -40.07 19.57
N VAL A 60 -30.17 -39.04 18.92
CA VAL A 60 -28.78 -38.97 18.43
C VAL A 60 -28.02 -37.97 19.29
N ARG A 61 -26.93 -38.41 19.89
CA ARG A 61 -26.05 -37.61 20.74
C ARG A 61 -24.89 -37.07 19.92
N ILE A 62 -24.71 -35.76 19.93
CA ILE A 62 -23.68 -35.07 19.14
C ILE A 62 -22.80 -34.30 20.11
N GLY A 63 -21.53 -34.68 20.20
CA GLY A 63 -20.53 -33.92 20.93
C GLY A 63 -19.98 -32.81 20.05
N VAL A 64 -20.04 -31.56 20.53
CA VAL A 64 -19.51 -30.40 19.81
C VAL A 64 -18.37 -29.82 20.62
N LEU A 65 -17.13 -29.94 20.12
CA LEU A 65 -15.92 -29.35 20.70
C LEU A 65 -15.61 -28.01 20.04
N GLY A 66 -15.29 -26.99 20.82
CA GLY A 66 -14.74 -25.73 20.30
C GLY A 66 -13.23 -25.68 20.40
N LEU A 67 -12.55 -25.18 19.37
CA LEU A 67 -11.11 -24.87 19.38
C LEU A 67 -10.88 -23.48 18.76
N GLY A 68 -10.28 -22.57 19.53
CA GLY A 68 -9.90 -21.24 19.10
C GLY A 68 -8.57 -21.19 18.33
N ALA A 69 -8.31 -20.05 17.68
CA ALA A 69 -7.10 -19.78 16.90
C ALA A 69 -5.83 -19.82 17.76
N MET A 70 -4.92 -20.76 17.46
CA MET A 70 -3.63 -20.92 18.16
C MET A 70 -2.65 -19.77 17.89
N GLU A 71 -2.79 -19.10 16.74
CA GLU A 71 -1.95 -18.00 16.27
C GLU A 71 -2.25 -16.65 16.93
N ALA A 72 -3.29 -16.57 17.79
CA ALA A 72 -3.70 -15.33 18.43
C ALA A 72 -2.56 -14.58 19.17
N PRO A 73 -1.66 -15.24 19.93
CA PRO A 73 -0.54 -14.57 20.59
C PRO A 73 0.49 -13.97 19.62
N GLU A 74 0.58 -14.50 18.40
CA GLU A 74 1.51 -14.01 17.38
C GLU A 74 0.95 -12.79 16.64
N ALA A 75 -0.38 -12.67 16.59
CA ALA A 75 -1.10 -11.67 15.80
C ALA A 75 -1.70 -10.50 16.61
N LEU A 76 -1.63 -10.54 17.94
CA LEU A 76 -2.24 -9.57 18.85
C LEU A 76 -1.21 -8.89 19.76
N PRO A 77 -1.55 -7.73 20.37
CA PRO A 77 -0.76 -7.16 21.46
C PRO A 77 -0.71 -8.10 22.66
N ASP A 78 0.43 -8.18 23.34
CA ASP A 78 0.58 -9.03 24.54
C ASP A 78 -0.46 -8.68 25.62
N SER A 79 -0.80 -7.40 25.76
CA SER A 79 -1.83 -6.92 26.70
C SER A 79 -3.25 -7.40 26.38
N PHE A 80 -3.52 -7.94 25.20
CA PHE A 80 -4.84 -8.47 24.81
C PHE A 80 -5.00 -9.96 25.12
N VAL A 81 -3.87 -10.65 25.34
CA VAL A 81 -3.80 -12.09 25.58
C VAL A 81 -3.08 -12.43 26.89
N GLU A 82 -2.73 -11.42 27.68
CA GLU A 82 -2.06 -11.59 28.97
C GLU A 82 -2.90 -12.49 29.90
N GLY A 83 -2.22 -13.44 30.54
CA GLY A 83 -2.86 -14.41 31.43
C GLY A 83 -3.52 -15.59 30.72
N ALA A 84 -3.53 -15.64 29.38
CA ALA A 84 -4.13 -16.72 28.62
C ALA A 84 -3.16 -17.45 27.69
N ARG A 85 -3.44 -18.73 27.44
CA ARG A 85 -2.84 -19.54 26.38
C ARG A 85 -3.89 -19.99 25.37
N PHE A 86 -3.41 -20.27 24.17
CA PHE A 86 -4.23 -20.76 23.04
C PHE A 86 -3.92 -22.21 22.68
N ALA A 87 -3.13 -22.88 23.53
CA ALA A 87 -2.82 -24.30 23.49
C ALA A 87 -2.30 -24.71 24.88
N HIS A 88 -2.50 -25.97 25.25
CA HIS A 88 -1.93 -26.50 26.49
C HIS A 88 -0.40 -26.41 26.45
N ARG A 89 0.24 -26.17 27.60
CA ARG A 89 1.69 -25.94 27.72
C ARG A 89 2.55 -27.05 27.12
N ASP A 90 2.07 -28.28 27.17
CA ASP A 90 2.79 -29.44 26.64
C ASP A 90 2.62 -29.62 25.13
N ASN A 91 1.76 -28.81 24.48
CA ASN A 91 1.60 -28.75 23.02
C ASN A 91 2.73 -27.95 22.38
N THR A 92 3.95 -28.51 22.41
CA THR A 92 5.12 -27.84 21.84
C THR A 92 5.11 -27.78 20.31
N SER A 93 4.23 -28.56 19.65
CA SER A 93 4.04 -28.53 18.20
C SER A 93 3.11 -27.41 17.73
N GLY A 94 2.30 -26.84 18.63
CA GLY A 94 1.28 -25.85 18.27
C GLY A 94 0.26 -26.42 17.27
N SER A 95 -0.18 -27.66 17.45
CA SER A 95 -1.10 -28.32 16.51
C SER A 95 -2.43 -28.71 17.15
N TYR A 96 -3.51 -28.57 16.39
CA TYR A 96 -4.84 -29.04 16.78
C TYR A 96 -4.90 -30.57 16.93
N SER A 97 -4.12 -31.31 16.14
CA SER A 97 -3.99 -32.77 16.26
C SER A 97 -3.49 -33.20 17.64
N TRP A 98 -2.56 -32.43 18.21
CA TRP A 98 -2.08 -32.65 19.57
C TRP A 98 -3.14 -32.31 20.61
N GLU A 99 -3.85 -31.18 20.49
CA GLU A 99 -4.96 -30.83 21.41
C GLU A 99 -6.03 -31.92 21.44
N TRP A 100 -6.40 -32.41 20.26
CA TRP A 100 -7.36 -33.49 20.11
C TRP A 100 -6.88 -34.78 20.77
N THR A 101 -5.77 -35.35 20.28
CA THR A 101 -5.29 -36.67 20.72
C THR A 101 -4.79 -36.67 22.17
N GLY A 102 -4.21 -35.55 22.62
CA GLY A 102 -3.64 -35.41 23.96
C GLY A 102 -4.68 -35.10 25.04
N TYR A 103 -5.75 -34.37 24.70
CA TYR A 103 -6.71 -33.88 25.71
C TYR A 103 -8.16 -34.25 25.41
N TRP A 104 -8.67 -34.05 24.20
CA TRP A 104 -10.12 -34.04 23.99
C TRP A 104 -10.71 -35.36 23.52
N GLN A 105 -9.96 -36.15 22.75
CA GLN A 105 -10.43 -37.39 22.13
C GLN A 105 -10.96 -38.38 23.18
N GLU A 106 -10.14 -38.80 24.15
CA GLU A 106 -10.55 -39.78 25.15
C GLU A 106 -11.72 -39.27 26.02
N ARG A 107 -11.82 -37.95 26.24
CA ARG A 107 -12.92 -37.35 27.00
C ARG A 107 -14.24 -37.45 26.25
N LEU A 108 -14.26 -37.10 24.96
CA LEU A 108 -15.46 -37.19 24.12
C LEU A 108 -15.84 -38.64 23.80
N GLU A 109 -14.88 -39.54 23.67
CA GLU A 109 -15.16 -40.98 23.53
C GLU A 109 -15.91 -41.53 24.76
N LYS A 110 -15.58 -41.07 25.97
CA LYS A 110 -16.29 -41.43 27.21
C LYS A 110 -17.70 -40.87 27.29
N GLU A 111 -18.00 -39.82 26.53
CA GLU A 111 -19.35 -39.27 26.47
C GLU A 111 -20.30 -40.17 25.70
N ASP A 112 -19.85 -41.18 24.94
CA ASP A 112 -20.70 -42.11 24.16
C ASP A 112 -21.63 -41.35 23.19
N CYS A 113 -21.02 -40.46 22.40
CA CYS A 113 -21.70 -39.70 21.35
C CYS A 113 -21.83 -40.55 20.08
N ASP A 114 -22.93 -40.35 19.35
CA ASP A 114 -23.12 -40.96 18.03
C ASP A 114 -22.29 -40.24 16.96
N LEU A 115 -22.04 -38.94 17.13
CA LEU A 115 -21.22 -38.10 16.23
C LEU A 115 -20.39 -37.10 17.04
N VAL A 116 -19.21 -36.77 16.52
CA VAL A 116 -18.33 -35.70 17.02
C VAL A 116 -18.18 -34.61 15.95
N VAL A 117 -18.49 -33.39 16.35
CA VAL A 117 -18.27 -32.17 15.59
C VAL A 117 -17.18 -31.36 16.28
N VAL A 118 -16.19 -30.89 15.53
CA VAL A 118 -15.20 -29.93 16.03
C VAL A 118 -15.36 -28.61 15.30
N VAL A 119 -15.70 -27.56 16.03
CA VAL A 119 -15.74 -26.17 15.56
C VAL A 119 -14.38 -25.56 15.84
N CYS A 120 -13.57 -25.40 14.81
CA CYS A 120 -12.18 -25.01 14.92
C CYS A 120 -11.90 -23.74 14.12
N HIS A 121 -11.46 -22.68 14.78
CA HIS A 121 -11.15 -21.41 14.15
C HIS A 121 -9.77 -21.44 13.47
N ALA A 122 -9.65 -22.20 12.38
CA ALA A 122 -8.44 -22.36 11.59
C ALA A 122 -8.76 -22.40 10.09
N GLY A 123 -7.77 -22.09 9.26
CA GLY A 123 -7.88 -22.15 7.80
C GLY A 123 -7.99 -23.58 7.25
N GLN A 124 -8.40 -23.70 5.99
CA GLN A 124 -8.69 -25.00 5.36
C GLN A 124 -7.48 -25.96 5.33
N ASP A 125 -6.29 -25.47 4.99
CA ASP A 125 -5.07 -26.30 4.94
C ASP A 125 -4.73 -26.91 6.30
N GLU A 126 -4.91 -26.12 7.36
CA GLU A 126 -4.66 -26.57 8.72
C GLU A 126 -5.69 -27.60 9.19
N LEU A 127 -6.96 -27.42 8.82
CA LEU A 127 -8.03 -28.38 9.10
C LEU A 127 -7.85 -29.68 8.31
N ALA A 128 -7.37 -29.61 7.07
CA ALA A 128 -7.03 -30.78 6.27
C ALA A 128 -5.93 -31.61 6.91
N ARG A 129 -4.86 -30.95 7.40
CA ARG A 129 -3.81 -31.61 8.19
C ARG A 129 -4.35 -32.18 9.49
N PHE A 130 -5.17 -31.42 10.21
CA PHE A 130 -5.77 -31.85 11.47
C PHE A 130 -6.62 -33.13 11.29
N ALA A 131 -7.46 -33.19 10.25
CA ALA A 131 -8.20 -34.41 9.92
C ALA A 131 -7.27 -35.58 9.62
N ALA A 132 -6.29 -35.39 8.72
CA ALA A 132 -5.40 -36.44 8.25
C ALA A 132 -4.51 -37.05 9.36
N GLU A 133 -4.27 -36.31 10.44
CA GLU A 133 -3.45 -36.73 11.58
C GLU A 133 -4.27 -37.34 12.74
N THR A 134 -5.60 -37.36 12.64
CA THR A 134 -6.49 -37.77 13.75
C THR A 134 -7.54 -38.78 13.33
N THR A 135 -8.30 -39.29 14.31
CA THR A 135 -9.47 -40.17 14.12
C THR A 135 -10.56 -39.76 15.10
N GLY A 136 -11.80 -40.25 14.88
CA GLY A 136 -12.93 -40.02 15.79
C GLY A 136 -13.65 -38.67 15.63
N ILE A 137 -13.35 -37.91 14.58
CA ILE A 137 -14.05 -36.67 14.21
C ILE A 137 -14.89 -36.94 12.96
N ASP A 138 -16.19 -36.61 12.99
CA ASP A 138 -17.08 -36.82 11.85
C ASP A 138 -17.25 -35.56 10.98
N LEU A 139 -17.24 -34.38 11.62
CA LEU A 139 -17.45 -33.09 10.97
C LEU A 139 -16.54 -32.01 11.58
N LEU A 140 -15.77 -31.36 10.70
CA LEU A 140 -15.02 -30.14 10.99
C LEU A 140 -15.79 -28.92 10.50
N VAL A 141 -15.99 -27.95 11.39
CA VAL A 141 -16.52 -26.63 11.07
C VAL A 141 -15.38 -25.62 11.22
N GLY A 142 -14.89 -25.12 10.08
CA GLY A 142 -13.74 -24.23 9.99
C GLY A 142 -14.07 -22.74 10.09
N GLY A 143 -13.00 -21.94 10.17
CA GLY A 143 -13.05 -20.48 10.12
C GLY A 143 -11.91 -19.92 9.24
N HIS A 144 -11.59 -18.64 9.39
CA HIS A 144 -10.35 -18.03 8.86
C HIS A 144 -10.09 -18.14 7.34
N GLY A 145 -11.11 -18.31 6.50
CA GLY A 145 -10.92 -18.44 5.06
C GLY A 145 -12.23 -18.39 4.26
N GLU A 146 -12.13 -18.74 2.98
CA GLU A 146 -13.26 -18.77 2.06
C GLU A 146 -14.30 -19.84 2.44
N ALA A 147 -15.49 -19.69 1.87
CA ALA A 147 -16.56 -20.67 2.03
C ALA A 147 -16.16 -22.00 1.38
N ALA A 148 -16.32 -23.11 2.10
CA ALA A 148 -16.02 -24.46 1.61
C ALA A 148 -17.00 -25.51 2.14
N ALA A 149 -17.20 -26.55 1.35
CA ALA A 149 -17.91 -27.77 1.73
C ALA A 149 -17.24 -28.95 1.02
N GLU A 150 -16.46 -29.72 1.78
CA GLU A 150 -15.57 -30.75 1.25
C GLU A 150 -15.61 -32.02 2.12
N THR A 151 -15.01 -33.08 1.59
CA THR A 151 -14.79 -34.34 2.33
C THR A 151 -13.30 -34.63 2.35
N LEU A 152 -12.74 -34.58 3.56
CA LEU A 152 -11.36 -34.94 3.87
C LEU A 152 -11.25 -36.42 4.22
N GLN A 153 -10.03 -36.90 4.44
CA GLN A 153 -9.75 -38.24 4.98
C GLN A 153 -9.02 -38.14 6.31
N ASN A 154 -9.41 -38.97 7.27
CA ASN A 154 -8.73 -39.10 8.55
C ASN A 154 -7.50 -40.04 8.44
N ALA A 155 -6.81 -40.26 9.56
CA ALA A 155 -5.61 -41.11 9.59
C ALA A 155 -5.85 -42.57 9.17
N ASP A 156 -7.09 -43.07 9.31
CA ASP A 156 -7.51 -44.41 8.88
C ASP A 156 -8.09 -44.43 7.44
N GLY A 157 -8.11 -43.28 6.77
CA GLY A 157 -8.68 -43.11 5.43
C GLY A 157 -10.21 -43.02 5.40
N GLU A 158 -10.84 -42.84 6.56
CA GLU A 158 -12.29 -42.65 6.67
C GLU A 158 -12.67 -41.19 6.36
N PRO A 159 -13.87 -40.94 5.79
CA PRO A 159 -14.27 -39.61 5.39
C PRO A 159 -14.58 -38.71 6.60
N VAL A 160 -14.09 -37.46 6.57
CA VAL A 160 -14.44 -36.38 7.51
C VAL A 160 -15.01 -35.22 6.72
N SER A 161 -16.22 -34.76 7.03
CA SER A 161 -16.76 -33.59 6.33
C SER A 161 -16.10 -32.33 6.86
N LEU A 162 -15.75 -31.40 5.97
CA LEU A 162 -15.26 -30.07 6.29
C LEU A 162 -16.25 -29.03 5.75
N VAL A 163 -16.66 -28.09 6.58
CA VAL A 163 -17.49 -26.96 6.15
C VAL A 163 -16.96 -25.63 6.71
N SER A 164 -17.06 -24.56 5.91
CA SER A 164 -16.80 -23.18 6.32
C SER A 164 -17.75 -22.26 5.57
N GLY A 165 -18.35 -21.28 6.25
CA GLY A 165 -19.25 -20.30 5.62
C GLY A 165 -18.52 -19.12 4.98
N GLY A 166 -17.29 -18.82 5.42
CA GLY A 166 -16.46 -17.71 4.92
C GLY A 166 -17.11 -16.33 4.91
N GLY A 167 -18.18 -16.11 5.67
CA GLY A 167 -18.98 -14.89 5.67
C GLY A 167 -19.82 -14.65 4.41
N THR A 168 -19.73 -15.51 3.39
CA THR A 168 -20.42 -15.36 2.10
C THR A 168 -21.47 -16.43 1.86
N SER A 169 -21.44 -17.53 2.62
CA SER A 169 -22.35 -18.66 2.48
C SER A 169 -22.82 -19.19 3.84
N LEU A 170 -24.03 -19.73 3.87
CA LEU A 170 -24.50 -20.60 4.93
C LEU A 170 -24.17 -22.06 4.57
N THR A 171 -23.56 -22.80 5.49
CA THR A 171 -23.27 -24.23 5.29
C THR A 171 -24.45 -25.07 5.75
N ARG A 172 -24.84 -26.07 4.95
CA ARG A 172 -25.85 -27.06 5.34
C ARG A 172 -25.30 -28.47 5.18
N THR A 173 -25.18 -29.18 6.29
CA THR A 173 -24.77 -30.59 6.34
C THR A 173 -25.95 -31.44 6.79
N THR A 174 -26.28 -32.49 6.03
CA THR A 174 -27.42 -33.35 6.34
C THR A 174 -26.97 -34.55 7.16
N ILE A 175 -27.47 -34.71 8.39
CA ILE A 175 -27.25 -35.92 9.20
C ILE A 175 -28.41 -36.89 8.98
N THR A 176 -28.10 -38.15 8.66
CA THR A 176 -29.10 -39.20 8.42
C THR A 176 -28.87 -40.43 9.30
N LEU A 177 -29.87 -41.30 9.40
CA LEU A 177 -29.70 -42.63 10.00
C LEU A 177 -29.46 -43.68 8.91
N SER A 178 -28.40 -44.46 9.06
CA SER A 178 -28.12 -45.62 8.21
C SER A 178 -29.22 -46.67 8.35
N PRO A 179 -29.31 -47.67 7.44
CA PRO A 179 -30.26 -48.78 7.61
C PRO A 179 -30.08 -49.59 8.90
N LYS A 180 -28.89 -49.54 9.51
CA LYS A 180 -28.60 -50.14 10.84
C LYS A 180 -29.00 -49.22 11.99
N GLY A 181 -29.44 -48.00 11.68
CA GLY A 181 -29.86 -46.97 12.61
C GLY A 181 -28.73 -46.07 13.09
N GLU A 182 -27.48 -46.23 12.64
CA GLU A 182 -26.33 -45.39 13.03
C GLU A 182 -26.46 -43.99 12.44
N ALA A 183 -26.10 -42.95 13.20
CA ALA A 183 -26.04 -41.59 12.65
C ALA A 183 -24.86 -41.47 11.69
N VAL A 184 -25.06 -40.81 10.55
CA VAL A 184 -24.05 -40.64 9.51
C VAL A 184 -24.13 -39.22 8.96
N VAL A 185 -22.96 -38.58 8.83
CA VAL A 185 -22.81 -37.29 8.15
C VAL A 185 -22.99 -37.50 6.64
N GLY A 186 -23.99 -36.85 6.07
CA GLY A 186 -24.29 -36.88 4.65
C GLY A 186 -23.63 -35.73 3.89
N GLU A 187 -24.24 -35.34 2.77
CA GLU A 187 -23.71 -34.27 1.91
C GLU A 187 -23.76 -32.91 2.62
N SER A 188 -22.69 -32.14 2.42
CA SER A 188 -22.54 -30.74 2.82
C SER A 188 -22.68 -29.84 1.59
N THR A 189 -23.49 -28.79 1.71
CA THR A 189 -23.75 -27.83 0.62
C THR A 189 -23.52 -26.40 1.09
N LEU A 190 -22.92 -25.57 0.23
CA LEU A 190 -22.87 -24.12 0.41
C LEU A 190 -24.14 -23.48 -0.14
N LEU A 191 -24.73 -22.59 0.65
CA LEU A 191 -25.88 -21.77 0.27
C LEU A 191 -25.40 -20.32 0.21
N PRO A 192 -25.11 -19.77 -0.98
CA PRO A 192 -24.64 -18.39 -1.11
C PRO A 192 -25.63 -17.41 -0.49
N LEU A 193 -25.17 -16.53 0.39
CA LEU A 193 -26.04 -15.55 1.05
C LEU A 193 -26.69 -14.58 0.05
N SER A 194 -26.06 -14.36 -1.11
CA SER A 194 -26.60 -13.55 -2.21
C SER A 194 -27.89 -14.11 -2.83
N ASP A 195 -28.20 -15.38 -2.62
CA ASP A 195 -29.40 -16.03 -3.16
C ASP A 195 -30.65 -15.80 -2.29
N TYR A 196 -30.49 -15.14 -1.14
CA TYR A 196 -31.53 -14.93 -0.14
C TYR A 196 -31.79 -13.44 0.08
N GLU A 197 -33.06 -13.09 0.24
CA GLU A 197 -33.46 -11.74 0.60
C GLU A 197 -33.07 -11.43 2.06
N PRO A 198 -32.59 -10.21 2.36
CA PRO A 198 -32.33 -9.77 3.73
C PRO A 198 -33.59 -9.87 4.62
N ASP A 199 -33.43 -10.35 5.85
CA ASP A 199 -34.54 -10.44 6.81
C ASP A 199 -34.89 -9.05 7.39
N ASP A 200 -36.13 -8.60 7.16
CA ASP A 200 -36.60 -7.29 7.61
C ASP A 200 -36.58 -7.11 9.15
N ARG A 201 -36.76 -8.19 9.92
CA ARG A 201 -36.72 -8.13 11.39
C ARG A 201 -35.29 -7.92 11.85
N LEU A 202 -34.34 -8.66 11.28
CA LEU A 202 -32.92 -8.51 11.58
C LEU A 202 -32.42 -7.11 11.17
N ASN A 203 -32.78 -6.65 9.96
CA ASN A 203 -32.46 -5.29 9.51
C ASN A 203 -32.99 -4.23 10.48
N LYS A 204 -34.23 -4.39 10.95
CA LYS A 204 -34.82 -3.48 11.94
C LYS A 204 -34.09 -3.53 13.28
N ALA A 205 -33.77 -4.72 13.78
CA ALA A 205 -33.04 -4.89 15.05
C ALA A 205 -31.63 -4.27 14.98
N LEU A 206 -30.95 -4.40 13.84
CA LEU A 206 -29.60 -3.86 13.64
C LEU A 206 -29.58 -2.38 13.27
N SER A 207 -30.71 -1.78 12.88
CA SER A 207 -30.77 -0.41 12.34
C SER A 207 -30.14 0.64 13.26
N ALA A 208 -30.40 0.57 14.57
CA ALA A 208 -29.83 1.49 15.55
C ALA A 208 -28.30 1.34 15.66
N ALA A 209 -27.79 0.11 15.67
CA ALA A 209 -26.36 -0.17 15.70
C ALA A 209 -25.68 0.29 14.39
N GLN A 210 -26.31 0.05 13.25
CA GLN A 210 -25.83 0.54 11.95
C GLN A 210 -25.80 2.07 11.88
N SER A 211 -26.83 2.75 12.39
CA SER A 211 -26.83 4.21 12.49
C SER A 211 -25.71 4.71 13.40
N ALA A 212 -25.54 4.13 14.59
CA ALA A 212 -24.46 4.50 15.51
C ALA A 212 -23.07 4.26 14.90
N ALA A 213 -22.87 3.16 14.18
CA ALA A 213 -21.65 2.89 13.45
C ALA A 213 -21.42 3.92 12.33
N SER A 214 -22.45 4.26 11.56
CA SER A 214 -22.38 5.30 10.52
C SER A 214 -22.05 6.67 11.09
N ASP A 215 -22.64 7.05 12.22
CA ASP A 215 -22.35 8.32 12.90
C ASP A 215 -20.89 8.35 13.39
N ARG A 216 -20.42 7.23 13.96
CA ARG A 216 -19.01 7.10 14.37
C ARG A 216 -18.06 7.18 13.19
N MET A 217 -18.41 6.60 12.04
CA MET A 217 -17.60 6.71 10.81
C MET A 217 -17.51 8.16 10.31
N GLN A 218 -18.53 8.98 10.56
CA GLN A 218 -18.55 10.40 10.18
C GLN A 218 -17.87 11.31 11.20
N ALA A 219 -17.55 10.81 12.39
CA ALA A 219 -16.87 11.61 13.40
C ALA A 219 -15.51 12.08 12.88
N ALA A 220 -15.23 13.38 13.07
CA ALA A 220 -13.97 13.97 12.67
C ALA A 220 -12.82 13.41 13.52
N VAL A 221 -11.74 13.02 12.86
CA VAL A 221 -10.49 12.55 13.47
C VAL A 221 -9.37 13.57 13.36
N GLY A 222 -9.52 14.58 12.51
CA GLY A 222 -8.56 15.66 12.37
C GLY A 222 -9.02 16.70 11.35
N THR A 223 -8.28 17.80 11.24
CA THR A 223 -8.57 18.89 10.30
C THR A 223 -7.34 19.20 9.45
N LEU A 224 -7.50 19.17 8.13
CA LEU A 224 -6.52 19.64 7.16
C LEU A 224 -6.64 21.15 6.95
N SER A 225 -5.55 21.78 6.54
CA SER A 225 -5.46 23.18 6.12
C SER A 225 -4.46 23.37 5.00
N GLY A 226 -4.47 24.51 4.32
CA GLY A 226 -3.50 24.84 3.27
C GLY A 226 -3.83 24.23 1.91
N ASP A 227 -2.85 24.25 1.00
CA ASP A 227 -3.05 23.86 -0.41
C ASP A 227 -2.73 22.38 -0.64
N TRP A 228 -3.77 21.56 -0.75
CA TRP A 228 -3.66 20.13 -1.06
C TRP A 228 -3.80 19.82 -2.55
N SER A 229 -3.79 20.83 -3.43
CA SER A 229 -3.99 20.62 -4.86
C SER A 229 -2.98 19.63 -5.46
N GLU A 230 -3.47 18.80 -6.36
CA GLU A 230 -2.69 17.74 -7.00
C GLU A 230 -2.63 17.99 -8.51
N GLU A 231 -1.42 17.89 -9.08
CA GLU A 231 -1.19 18.05 -10.50
C GLU A 231 -0.84 16.69 -11.14
N GLY A 232 -1.69 16.25 -12.06
CA GLY A 232 -1.49 14.98 -12.76
C GLY A 232 -1.93 13.74 -11.96
N SER A 233 -1.56 12.57 -12.47
CA SER A 233 -1.86 11.30 -11.82
C SER A 233 -0.85 11.01 -10.70
N PRO A 234 -1.29 10.56 -9.51
CA PRO A 234 -0.40 10.17 -8.41
C PRO A 234 0.50 8.97 -8.76
N LEU A 235 0.22 8.27 -9.87
CA LEU A 235 1.08 7.21 -10.39
C LEU A 235 2.40 7.76 -10.97
N TYR A 236 2.40 8.98 -11.50
CA TYR A 236 3.54 9.55 -12.25
C TYR A 236 4.12 10.81 -11.61
N VAL A 237 3.34 11.46 -10.74
CA VAL A 237 3.72 12.71 -10.06
C VAL A 237 3.48 12.54 -8.57
N GLN A 238 4.45 12.94 -7.76
CA GLN A 238 4.34 12.89 -6.30
C GLN A 238 3.17 13.76 -5.79
N SER A 239 2.20 13.12 -5.13
CA SER A 239 0.96 13.72 -4.65
C SER A 239 0.99 13.95 -3.13
N ALA A 240 0.39 15.06 -2.68
CA ALA A 240 0.24 15.37 -1.25
C ALA A 240 -0.61 14.33 -0.50
N THR A 241 -1.58 13.69 -1.17
CA THR A 241 -2.35 12.59 -0.56
C THR A 241 -1.48 11.36 -0.31
N VAL A 242 -0.62 11.00 -1.27
CA VAL A 242 0.33 9.88 -1.11
C VAL A 242 1.32 10.21 0.02
N ASP A 243 1.86 11.44 0.03
CA ASP A 243 2.75 11.95 1.07
C ASP A 243 2.07 11.85 2.46
N LEU A 244 0.79 12.23 2.59
CA LEU A 244 0.04 12.14 3.85
C LEU A 244 -0.08 10.72 4.40
N VAL A 245 -0.42 9.74 3.54
CA VAL A 245 -0.52 8.34 3.97
C VAL A 245 0.85 7.80 4.36
N ALA A 246 1.88 8.14 3.61
CA ALA A 246 3.25 7.75 3.91
C ALA A 246 3.77 8.36 5.24
N GLU A 247 3.50 9.65 5.50
CA GLU A 247 3.82 10.29 6.78
C GLU A 247 3.15 9.59 7.97
N ALA A 248 1.89 9.16 7.81
CA ALA A 248 1.20 8.38 8.83
C ALA A 248 1.89 7.03 9.08
N MET A 249 2.38 6.36 8.02
CA MET A 249 3.15 5.12 8.14
C MET A 249 4.50 5.35 8.85
N LEU A 250 5.22 6.42 8.49
CA LEU A 250 6.48 6.81 9.14
C LEU A 250 6.28 7.06 10.63
N TRP A 251 5.30 7.89 10.98
CA TRP A 251 4.96 8.24 12.37
C TRP A 251 4.56 7.01 13.19
N ALA A 252 3.74 6.11 12.63
CA ALA A 252 3.27 4.94 13.36
C ALA A 252 4.39 3.94 13.66
N ALA A 253 5.25 3.69 12.68
CA ALA A 253 6.32 2.69 12.77
C ALA A 253 7.66 3.23 13.32
N ASP A 254 7.79 4.55 13.47
CA ASP A 254 9.08 5.23 13.72
C ASP A 254 10.11 4.81 12.65
N ALA A 255 9.71 4.93 11.38
CA ALA A 255 10.48 4.47 10.22
C ALA A 255 11.30 5.60 9.58
N ASP A 256 12.37 5.23 8.88
CA ASP A 256 13.18 6.14 8.07
C ASP A 256 12.51 6.42 6.71
N ALA A 257 11.84 5.41 6.15
CA ALA A 257 11.15 5.50 4.87
C ALA A 257 9.83 4.70 4.87
N ALA A 258 8.91 5.05 3.98
CA ALA A 258 7.64 4.35 3.78
C ALA A 258 7.48 3.98 2.31
N LEU A 259 7.15 2.72 2.07
CA LEU A 259 6.96 2.16 0.73
C LEU A 259 5.48 1.80 0.54
N LEU A 260 4.86 2.37 -0.50
CA LEU A 260 3.44 2.19 -0.78
C LEU A 260 3.14 2.32 -2.27
N SER A 261 2.08 1.66 -2.73
CA SER A 261 1.57 1.81 -4.11
C SER A 261 0.56 2.95 -4.17
N PRO A 262 0.77 4.01 -4.99
CA PRO A 262 -0.23 5.07 -5.14
C PRO A 262 -1.57 4.54 -5.69
N ALA A 263 -1.55 3.48 -6.50
CA ALA A 263 -2.76 2.83 -7.00
C ALA A 263 -3.63 2.19 -5.90
N ALA A 264 -3.01 1.77 -4.79
CA ALA A 264 -3.72 1.15 -3.67
C ALA A 264 -4.53 2.16 -2.83
N LEU A 265 -4.37 3.48 -3.07
CA LEU A 265 -5.06 4.53 -2.33
C LEU A 265 -6.50 4.83 -2.82
N GLY A 266 -7.05 3.99 -3.71
CA GLY A 266 -8.49 4.01 -4.03
C GLY A 266 -9.01 5.23 -4.79
N GLY A 267 -8.12 6.11 -5.28
CA GLY A 267 -8.43 7.26 -6.13
C GLY A 267 -9.07 8.46 -5.41
N ALA A 268 -9.31 8.37 -4.10
CA ALA A 268 -9.68 9.53 -3.29
C ALA A 268 -8.46 10.42 -3.06
N SER A 269 -8.66 11.74 -3.02
CA SER A 269 -7.62 12.71 -2.68
C SER A 269 -7.99 13.57 -1.48
N ALA A 270 -6.99 13.99 -0.71
CA ALA A 270 -7.15 14.95 0.38
C ALA A 270 -7.74 16.28 -0.13
N ALA A 271 -7.35 16.73 -1.32
CA ALA A 271 -7.89 17.92 -1.98
C ALA A 271 -9.42 17.88 -2.12
N SER A 272 -9.96 16.71 -2.47
CA SER A 272 -11.41 16.54 -2.69
C SER A 272 -12.25 16.66 -1.41
N ARG A 273 -11.62 16.81 -0.24
CA ARG A 273 -12.30 16.96 1.06
C ARG A 273 -12.60 18.40 1.42
N PHE A 274 -12.01 19.36 0.71
CA PHE A 274 -12.29 20.77 0.87
C PHE A 274 -13.57 21.13 0.12
N SER A 275 -14.48 21.83 0.78
CA SER A 275 -15.72 22.32 0.18
C SER A 275 -15.56 23.73 -0.39
N GLY A 276 -15.73 23.88 -1.71
CA GLY A 276 -15.79 25.20 -2.34
C GLY A 276 -14.49 26.02 -2.18
N GLU A 277 -14.57 27.14 -1.47
CA GLU A 277 -13.43 28.05 -1.20
C GLU A 277 -12.87 27.91 0.22
N ASP A 278 -13.29 26.88 0.96
CA ASP A 278 -12.83 26.67 2.33
C ASP A 278 -11.32 26.38 2.37
N ASP A 279 -10.63 26.98 3.35
CA ASP A 279 -9.19 26.84 3.58
C ASP A 279 -8.84 25.69 4.55
N THR A 280 -9.87 24.99 5.04
CA THR A 280 -9.77 23.87 5.97
C THR A 280 -10.77 22.76 5.62
N ALA A 281 -10.43 21.52 5.97
CA ALA A 281 -11.29 20.35 5.76
C ALA A 281 -11.20 19.38 6.94
N ALA A 282 -12.32 19.10 7.61
CA ALA A 282 -12.37 18.05 8.62
C ALA A 282 -12.36 16.67 7.93
N LEU A 283 -11.49 15.77 8.38
CA LEU A 283 -11.47 14.38 7.93
C LEU A 283 -12.14 13.48 8.95
N SER A 284 -12.99 12.59 8.47
CA SER A 284 -13.63 11.55 9.26
C SER A 284 -12.90 10.21 9.17
N LEU A 285 -13.30 9.23 9.98
CA LEU A 285 -12.85 7.84 9.82
C LEU A 285 -13.18 7.28 8.43
N ARG A 286 -14.36 7.64 7.88
CA ARG A 286 -14.74 7.28 6.52
C ARG A 286 -13.78 7.86 5.49
N ASP A 287 -13.30 9.09 5.70
CA ASP A 287 -12.31 9.70 4.80
C ASP A 287 -10.98 8.98 4.88
N CYS A 288 -10.53 8.59 6.08
CA CYS A 288 -9.31 7.81 6.25
C CYS A 288 -9.38 6.47 5.51
N ALA A 289 -10.53 5.77 5.61
CA ALA A 289 -10.78 4.54 4.87
C ALA A 289 -10.83 4.76 3.35
N ALA A 290 -11.31 5.91 2.89
CA ALA A 290 -11.32 6.24 1.45
C ALA A 290 -9.91 6.58 0.92
N LEU A 291 -9.08 7.28 1.71
CA LEU A 291 -7.72 7.68 1.33
C LEU A 291 -6.70 6.55 1.45
N ALA A 292 -6.94 5.57 2.33
CA ALA A 292 -6.04 4.45 2.57
C ALA A 292 -6.83 3.13 2.76
N PRO A 293 -7.49 2.60 1.71
CA PRO A 293 -8.43 1.50 1.79
C PRO A 293 -7.81 0.10 1.93
N GLY A 294 -6.48 -0.01 2.08
CA GLY A 294 -5.81 -1.30 2.21
C GLY A 294 -6.24 -2.07 3.47
N ASP A 295 -6.37 -3.39 3.34
CA ASP A 295 -6.81 -4.29 4.43
C ASP A 295 -5.66 -4.97 5.17
N SER A 296 -4.45 -4.88 4.61
CA SER A 296 -3.22 -5.44 5.17
C SER A 296 -2.63 -4.50 6.23
N PRO A 297 -2.16 -4.98 7.38
CA PRO A 297 -1.57 -4.11 8.39
C PRO A 297 -0.27 -3.46 7.93
N VAL A 298 0.02 -2.28 8.46
CA VAL A 298 1.35 -1.66 8.31
C VAL A 298 2.35 -2.40 9.19
N VAL A 299 3.52 -2.70 8.65
CA VAL A 299 4.63 -3.36 9.34
C VAL A 299 5.93 -2.61 9.09
N LEU A 300 6.88 -2.77 10.01
CA LEU A 300 8.22 -2.23 9.90
C LEU A 300 9.20 -3.35 9.57
N VAL A 301 10.03 -3.14 8.54
CA VAL A 301 11.11 -4.07 8.15
C VAL A 301 12.43 -3.32 8.04
N GLU A 302 13.54 -4.07 7.97
CA GLU A 302 14.85 -3.53 7.63
C GLU A 302 15.20 -3.88 6.19
N LEU A 303 15.57 -2.87 5.40
CA LEU A 303 16.06 -3.03 4.03
C LEU A 303 17.38 -2.29 3.86
N THR A 304 18.29 -2.88 3.09
CA THR A 304 19.55 -2.25 2.70
C THR A 304 19.35 -1.26 1.55
N GLY A 305 20.28 -0.33 1.36
CA GLY A 305 20.30 0.58 0.22
C GLY A 305 20.29 -0.16 -1.12
N ALA A 306 20.97 -1.31 -1.21
CA ALA A 306 20.93 -2.17 -2.38
C ALA A 306 19.53 -2.76 -2.64
N GLU A 307 18.87 -3.27 -1.60
CA GLU A 307 17.52 -3.84 -1.70
C GLU A 307 16.47 -2.79 -2.06
N LEU A 308 16.58 -1.57 -1.49
CA LEU A 308 15.73 -0.44 -1.87
C LEU A 308 15.87 -0.09 -3.35
N ARG A 309 17.10 0.01 -3.86
CA ARG A 309 17.34 0.26 -5.29
C ARG A 309 16.77 -0.84 -6.16
N GLN A 310 16.98 -2.10 -5.78
CA GLN A 310 16.47 -3.24 -6.53
C GLN A 310 14.95 -3.21 -6.60
N TRP A 311 14.28 -2.93 -5.48
CA TRP A 311 12.82 -2.86 -5.43
C TRP A 311 12.26 -1.68 -6.24
N LEU A 312 12.89 -0.51 -6.15
CA LEU A 312 12.51 0.66 -6.95
C LEU A 312 12.74 0.45 -8.45
N ASP A 313 13.83 -0.22 -8.84
CA ASP A 313 14.10 -0.57 -10.23
C ASP A 313 13.05 -1.53 -10.80
N ARG A 314 12.62 -2.49 -9.98
CA ARG A 314 11.52 -3.41 -10.32
C ARG A 314 10.18 -2.69 -10.39
N SER A 315 9.90 -1.81 -9.43
CA SER A 315 8.68 -0.98 -9.44
C SER A 315 8.59 -0.16 -10.72
N ALA A 316 9.74 0.29 -11.24
CA ALA A 316 9.80 1.03 -12.50
C ALA A 316 9.36 0.22 -13.74
N GLU A 317 9.31 -1.11 -13.67
CA GLU A 317 8.84 -1.99 -14.76
C GLU A 317 7.35 -1.93 -15.00
N ALA A 318 6.58 -1.47 -14.02
CA ALA A 318 5.16 -1.26 -14.18
C ALA A 318 4.84 -0.07 -15.11
N TYR A 319 5.81 0.80 -15.39
CA TYR A 319 5.62 1.96 -16.26
C TYR A 319 6.05 1.68 -17.70
N GLN A 320 5.40 2.40 -18.61
CA GLN A 320 5.77 2.45 -20.02
C GLN A 320 5.94 3.90 -20.48
N ALA A 321 7.07 4.18 -21.14
CA ALA A 321 7.32 5.47 -21.78
C ALA A 321 6.67 5.50 -23.17
N GLU A 322 5.83 6.50 -23.43
CA GLU A 322 5.10 6.63 -24.69
C GLU A 322 5.84 7.49 -25.72
N PRO A 323 5.61 7.28 -27.04
CA PRO A 323 6.26 8.06 -28.09
C PRO A 323 6.00 9.58 -28.04
N ASP A 324 4.90 10.00 -27.42
CA ASP A 324 4.52 11.41 -27.21
C ASP A 324 5.16 12.03 -25.95
N GLY A 325 6.01 11.27 -25.24
CA GLY A 325 6.70 11.69 -24.02
C GLY A 325 5.87 11.53 -22.74
N SER A 326 4.62 11.07 -22.83
CA SER A 326 3.83 10.71 -21.65
C SER A 326 4.25 9.35 -21.07
N ILE A 327 3.73 9.04 -19.89
CA ILE A 327 3.96 7.78 -19.19
C ILE A 327 2.61 7.11 -18.98
N SER A 328 2.57 5.79 -19.21
CA SER A 328 1.41 4.93 -18.98
C SER A 328 1.75 3.78 -18.02
N GLY A 329 0.73 3.07 -17.53
CA GLY A 329 0.87 1.99 -16.54
C GLY A 329 1.10 2.49 -15.11
N GLY A 330 1.91 1.77 -14.34
CA GLY A 330 2.30 2.15 -12.98
C GLY A 330 1.40 1.65 -11.86
N GLU A 331 0.32 0.92 -12.15
CA GLU A 331 -0.61 0.43 -11.13
C GLU A 331 0.03 -0.59 -10.16
N GLY A 332 1.10 -1.25 -10.60
CA GLY A 332 1.91 -2.16 -9.77
C GLY A 332 3.18 -1.54 -9.18
N ALA A 333 3.42 -0.25 -9.40
CA ALA A 333 4.62 0.42 -8.89
C ALA A 333 4.44 0.88 -7.44
N ASP A 334 5.47 0.66 -6.63
CA ASP A 334 5.61 1.35 -5.35
C ASP A 334 6.43 2.63 -5.51
N VAL A 335 6.14 3.58 -4.62
CA VAL A 335 6.95 4.77 -4.39
C VAL A 335 7.55 4.73 -2.99
N LEU A 336 8.71 5.36 -2.81
CA LEU A 336 9.42 5.43 -1.54
C LEU A 336 9.38 6.86 -1.00
N TYR A 337 8.72 7.06 0.13
CA TYR A 337 8.67 8.33 0.82
C TYR A 337 9.67 8.35 1.98
N GLY A 338 10.23 9.51 2.31
CA GLY A 338 11.32 9.68 3.29
C GLY A 338 12.73 9.68 2.68
N MET A 339 12.86 9.36 1.39
CA MET A 339 14.11 9.43 0.63
C MET A 339 13.94 10.16 -0.69
N ASP A 340 14.96 10.91 -1.10
CA ASP A 340 15.00 11.56 -2.40
C ASP A 340 15.53 10.59 -3.45
N TYR A 341 14.91 10.50 -4.62
CA TYR A 341 15.43 9.70 -5.73
C TYR A 341 14.82 10.08 -7.08
N THR A 342 15.40 9.54 -8.15
CA THR A 342 14.84 9.68 -9.50
C THR A 342 14.81 8.34 -10.21
N LEU A 343 13.70 8.06 -10.91
CA LEU A 343 13.52 6.89 -11.76
C LEU A 343 13.64 7.25 -13.23
N TYR A 344 14.39 6.45 -13.97
CA TYR A 344 14.65 6.60 -15.40
C TYR A 344 14.20 5.36 -16.16
N LEU A 345 13.03 5.46 -16.79
CA LEU A 345 12.37 4.33 -17.48
C LEU A 345 13.13 3.84 -18.71
N GLY A 346 13.91 4.71 -19.35
CA GLY A 346 14.74 4.38 -20.50
C GLY A 346 16.09 3.77 -20.15
N ALA A 347 16.43 3.63 -18.87
CA ALA A 347 17.63 2.93 -18.43
C ALA A 347 17.45 1.41 -18.51
N SER A 348 18.56 0.67 -18.60
CA SER A 348 18.53 -0.79 -18.50
C SER A 348 18.10 -1.25 -17.11
N GLU A 349 17.56 -2.46 -17.02
CA GLU A 349 17.24 -3.11 -15.75
C GLU A 349 18.44 -3.06 -14.78
N GLY A 350 18.15 -2.74 -13.53
CA GLY A 350 19.13 -2.49 -12.46
C GLY A 350 19.83 -1.12 -12.52
N GLN A 351 19.47 -0.24 -13.46
CA GLN A 351 20.08 1.09 -13.64
C GLN A 351 19.06 2.23 -13.68
N ARG A 352 17.80 1.97 -13.32
CA ARG A 352 16.72 2.97 -13.40
C ARG A 352 16.71 3.92 -12.22
N VAL A 353 17.25 3.52 -11.06
CA VAL A 353 17.30 4.35 -9.84
C VAL A 353 18.57 5.19 -9.83
N ASP A 354 18.42 6.50 -9.67
CA ASP A 354 19.51 7.45 -9.54
C ASP A 354 19.33 8.35 -8.33
N SER A 355 20.44 8.88 -7.82
CA SER A 355 20.47 9.90 -6.78
C SER A 355 19.67 9.56 -5.51
N LEU A 356 19.53 8.26 -5.19
CA LEU A 356 18.87 7.81 -3.95
C LEU A 356 19.63 8.39 -2.73
N ALA A 357 18.96 9.24 -1.97
CA ALA A 357 19.52 9.98 -0.85
C ALA A 357 18.57 9.97 0.37
N PHE A 358 19.16 9.97 1.55
CA PHE A 358 18.49 10.08 2.84
C PHE A 358 19.09 11.24 3.62
N GLU A 359 18.25 12.16 4.10
CA GLU A 359 18.67 13.38 4.78
C GLU A 359 19.75 14.17 4.00
N GLY A 360 19.64 14.17 2.66
CA GLY A 360 20.57 14.85 1.76
C GLY A 360 21.91 14.13 1.50
N ALA A 361 22.14 12.96 2.11
CA ALA A 361 23.31 12.13 1.84
C ALA A 361 22.98 10.97 0.90
N LEU A 362 23.84 10.70 -0.08
CA LEU A 362 23.67 9.53 -0.97
C LEU A 362 23.72 8.24 -0.16
N VAL A 363 22.79 7.34 -0.46
CA VAL A 363 22.64 6.06 0.23
C VAL A 363 23.73 5.09 -0.22
N ASP A 364 24.47 4.47 0.70
CA ASP A 364 25.39 3.38 0.38
C ASP A 364 24.64 2.04 0.32
N ASP A 365 25.08 1.12 -0.55
CA ASP A 365 24.43 -0.19 -0.75
C ASP A 365 24.31 -1.02 0.54
N GLY A 366 25.30 -0.92 1.43
CA GLY A 366 25.32 -1.65 2.71
C GLY A 366 24.66 -0.94 3.88
N GLN A 367 24.12 0.28 3.68
CA GLN A 367 23.40 0.99 4.73
C GLN A 367 22.01 0.38 4.91
N THR A 368 21.59 0.16 6.15
CA THR A 368 20.27 -0.40 6.48
C THR A 368 19.33 0.70 6.94
N PHE A 369 18.07 0.61 6.53
CA PHE A 369 17.00 1.55 6.85
C PHE A 369 15.78 0.81 7.38
N ARG A 370 15.08 1.44 8.32
CA ARG A 370 13.77 1.01 8.82
C ARG A 370 12.70 1.48 7.85
N VAL A 371 12.01 0.54 7.21
CA VAL A 371 11.04 0.84 6.16
C VAL A 371 9.66 0.37 6.57
N ALA A 372 8.69 1.29 6.61
CA ALA A 372 7.29 0.96 6.80
C ALA A 372 6.67 0.47 5.48
N VAL A 373 6.03 -0.69 5.50
CA VAL A 373 5.39 -1.32 4.33
C VAL A 373 4.03 -1.91 4.72
N SER A 374 3.18 -2.17 3.74
CA SER A 374 2.01 -3.02 3.95
C SER A 374 2.43 -4.50 4.07
N ALA A 375 1.84 -5.27 4.98
CA ALA A 375 2.30 -6.64 5.27
C ALA A 375 2.19 -7.62 4.09
N ASP A 376 1.18 -7.45 3.22
CA ASP A 376 1.05 -8.22 1.97
C ASP A 376 2.24 -8.06 1.02
N ARG A 377 2.93 -6.93 1.10
CA ARG A 377 4.15 -6.67 0.32
C ARG A 377 5.24 -7.70 0.59
N LEU A 378 5.32 -8.25 1.80
CA LEU A 378 6.33 -9.24 2.17
C LEU A 378 6.18 -10.56 1.41
N SER A 379 5.00 -10.83 0.88
CA SER A 379 4.69 -11.99 0.04
C SER A 379 4.79 -11.68 -1.46
N ALA A 380 5.10 -10.44 -1.84
CA ALA A 380 5.19 -10.05 -3.24
C ALA A 380 6.41 -10.72 -3.90
N PRO A 381 6.29 -11.17 -5.16
CA PRO A 381 7.40 -11.80 -5.87
C PRO A 381 8.62 -10.88 -5.94
N ASP A 382 9.78 -11.41 -5.54
CA ASP A 382 11.09 -10.75 -5.50
C ASP A 382 11.15 -9.51 -4.58
N PHE A 383 10.19 -9.32 -3.67
CA PHE A 383 10.38 -8.42 -2.55
C PHE A 383 11.50 -8.96 -1.65
N PRO A 384 12.39 -8.11 -1.11
CA PRO A 384 13.48 -8.57 -0.27
C PRO A 384 12.98 -9.43 0.90
N ALA A 385 13.61 -10.58 1.08
CA ALA A 385 13.27 -11.49 2.18
C ALA A 385 13.66 -10.84 3.52
N CYS A 386 12.66 -10.46 4.30
CA CYS A 386 12.84 -9.79 5.58
C CYS A 386 11.79 -10.29 6.59
N THR A 387 12.02 -9.99 7.87
CA THR A 387 11.08 -10.29 8.95
C THR A 387 10.60 -8.99 9.57
N PRO A 388 9.29 -8.83 9.83
CA PRO A 388 8.76 -7.67 10.54
C PRO A 388 9.44 -7.48 11.91
N LEU A 389 9.92 -6.27 12.16
CA LEU A 389 10.39 -5.81 13.48
C LEU A 389 9.24 -5.29 14.35
N TRP A 390 8.19 -4.78 13.71
CA TRP A 390 6.99 -4.24 14.35
C TRP A 390 5.79 -4.41 13.41
N SER A 391 4.60 -4.52 13.99
CA SER A 391 3.34 -4.56 13.25
C SER A 391 2.29 -3.70 13.95
N ALA A 392 1.61 -2.85 13.17
CA ALA A 392 0.47 -2.08 13.63
C ALA A 392 -0.67 -2.98 14.16
N ALA A 393 -0.78 -4.22 13.67
CA ALA A 393 -1.78 -5.18 14.15
C ALA A 393 -1.54 -5.63 15.61
N ARG A 394 -0.31 -5.46 16.12
CA ARG A 394 0.12 -5.76 17.49
C ARG A 394 0.37 -4.52 18.33
N ASP A 395 0.23 -3.33 17.75
CA ASP A 395 0.35 -2.08 18.47
C ASP A 395 -1.00 -1.71 19.08
N SER A 396 -1.05 -1.52 20.40
CA SER A 396 -2.28 -1.16 21.12
C SER A 396 -3.00 0.09 20.58
N ARG A 397 -2.29 0.99 19.88
CA ARG A 397 -2.89 2.16 19.22
C ARG A 397 -3.81 1.79 18.06
N PHE A 398 -3.56 0.68 17.36
CA PHE A 398 -4.22 0.34 16.10
C PHE A 398 -4.79 -1.09 16.05
N ALA A 399 -4.40 -1.96 16.98
CA ALA A 399 -4.73 -3.39 16.97
C ALA A 399 -6.24 -3.68 16.96
N ALA A 400 -7.03 -2.80 17.58
CA ALA A 400 -8.50 -2.89 17.59
C ALA A 400 -9.11 -2.72 16.19
N GLN A 401 -8.39 -2.10 15.25
CA GLN A 401 -8.77 -1.96 13.83
C GLN A 401 -7.82 -2.74 12.92
N SER A 402 -7.21 -3.82 13.44
CA SER A 402 -6.30 -4.70 12.70
C SER A 402 -5.01 -4.04 12.19
N GLY A 403 -4.68 -2.80 12.60
CA GLY A 403 -3.45 -2.13 12.17
C GLY A 403 -3.42 -1.68 10.70
N ILE A 404 -4.58 -1.61 10.04
CA ILE A 404 -4.67 -1.24 8.62
C ILE A 404 -4.27 0.24 8.38
N PRO A 405 -3.86 0.63 7.16
CA PRO A 405 -3.47 1.99 6.80
C PRO A 405 -4.50 3.06 7.21
N ALA A 406 -5.80 2.79 7.04
CA ALA A 406 -6.85 3.71 7.47
C ALA A 406 -6.83 4.00 8.99
N ALA A 407 -6.54 3.00 9.82
CA ALA A 407 -6.43 3.15 11.26
C ALA A 407 -5.17 3.92 11.66
N VAL A 408 -4.05 3.62 11.00
CA VAL A 408 -2.79 4.35 11.14
C VAL A 408 -2.97 5.83 10.77
N LEU A 409 -3.62 6.13 9.64
CA LEU A 409 -3.91 7.49 9.20
C LEU A 409 -4.83 8.23 10.18
N ALA A 410 -5.89 7.58 10.67
CA ALA A 410 -6.79 8.18 11.66
C ALA A 410 -6.06 8.52 12.97
N GLY A 411 -5.19 7.62 13.45
CA GLY A 411 -4.36 7.86 14.62
C GLY A 411 -3.39 9.02 14.43
N TYR A 412 -2.70 9.06 13.28
CA TYR A 412 -1.80 10.14 12.91
C TYR A 412 -2.51 11.49 12.88
N LEU A 413 -3.65 11.58 12.19
CA LEU A 413 -4.44 12.82 12.12
C LEU A 413 -4.89 13.29 13.50
N SER A 414 -5.40 12.38 14.33
CA SER A 414 -5.84 12.70 15.70
C SER A 414 -4.70 13.29 16.53
N GLU A 415 -3.53 12.66 16.52
CA GLU A 415 -2.39 13.12 17.32
C GLU A 415 -1.78 14.43 16.77
N GLN A 416 -1.54 14.51 15.46
CA GLN A 416 -0.92 15.69 14.86
C GLN A 416 -1.82 16.92 14.94
N THR A 417 -3.13 16.77 14.75
CA THR A 417 -4.07 17.90 14.86
C THR A 417 -4.30 18.31 16.31
N HIS A 418 -4.18 17.39 17.27
CA HIS A 418 -4.12 17.75 18.68
C HIS A 418 -2.88 18.60 19.02
N LEU A 419 -1.73 18.32 18.40
CA LEU A 419 -0.47 19.05 18.62
C LEU A 419 -0.41 20.39 17.87
N LEU A 420 -0.82 20.41 16.60
CA LEU A 420 -0.64 21.53 15.68
C LEU A 420 -1.92 22.35 15.45
N GLY A 421 -3.07 21.86 15.91
CA GLY A 421 -4.40 22.39 15.63
C GLY A 421 -4.94 21.93 14.27
N MET A 422 -4.17 22.13 13.20
CA MET A 422 -4.51 21.71 11.83
C MET A 422 -3.27 21.17 11.13
N LEU A 423 -3.46 20.26 10.17
CA LEU A 423 -2.39 19.66 9.40
C LEU A 423 -2.30 20.31 8.01
N SER A 424 -1.15 20.91 7.70
CA SER A 424 -0.80 21.33 6.33
C SER A 424 -0.06 20.22 5.60
N PRO A 425 -0.05 20.22 4.25
CA PRO A 425 0.74 19.27 3.48
C PRO A 425 2.20 19.28 3.94
N GLN A 426 2.77 18.09 4.12
CA GLN A 426 4.19 17.89 4.43
C GLN A 426 4.86 17.22 3.23
N ARG A 427 6.12 17.58 3.00
CA ARG A 427 6.97 16.94 1.99
C ARG A 427 8.40 16.90 2.51
N SER A 428 8.76 15.75 3.08
CA SER A 428 10.09 15.49 3.64
C SER A 428 11.07 14.93 2.62
N SER A 429 10.57 14.33 1.53
CA SER A 429 11.39 13.84 0.42
C SER A 429 10.73 14.02 -0.94
N THR A 430 11.53 13.87 -2.00
CA THR A 430 11.08 14.04 -3.38
C THR A 430 11.42 12.84 -4.26
N TRP A 431 10.46 12.44 -5.11
CA TRP A 431 10.74 11.50 -6.19
C TRP A 431 10.30 12.05 -7.53
N SER A 432 10.95 11.59 -8.60
CA SER A 432 10.64 12.02 -9.96
C SER A 432 10.83 10.89 -10.95
N LEU A 433 10.05 10.93 -12.02
CA LEU A 433 10.03 9.91 -13.07
C LEU A 433 10.34 10.54 -14.42
N TYR A 434 11.28 9.94 -15.16
CA TYR A 434 11.66 10.39 -16.50
C TYR A 434 11.69 9.24 -17.49
N THR A 435 11.34 9.54 -18.74
CA THR A 435 11.24 8.54 -19.82
C THR A 435 12.60 8.14 -20.41
N GLY A 436 13.62 9.00 -20.31
CA GLY A 436 14.98 8.72 -20.81
C GLY A 436 15.86 7.96 -19.81
N SER A 437 17.18 8.15 -19.94
CA SER A 437 18.17 7.53 -19.06
C SER A 437 19.21 8.53 -18.56
N VAL A 438 19.75 8.30 -17.36
CA VAL A 438 20.72 9.20 -16.68
C VAL A 438 21.91 9.54 -17.58
N ASN A 439 22.48 8.52 -18.20
CA ASN A 439 23.69 8.61 -19.02
C ASN A 439 23.38 8.70 -20.53
N GLY A 440 22.10 8.68 -20.89
CA GLY A 440 21.65 8.79 -22.27
C GLY A 440 21.59 10.25 -22.76
N PRO A 441 21.48 10.43 -24.07
CA PRO A 441 21.18 11.75 -24.62
C PRO A 441 19.78 12.18 -24.19
N LEU A 442 19.66 13.38 -23.60
CA LEU A 442 18.39 13.99 -23.23
C LEU A 442 17.50 14.22 -24.46
N ASN A 443 16.21 14.01 -24.28
CA ASN A 443 15.21 14.45 -25.24
C ASN A 443 14.79 15.91 -24.99
N ARG A 444 14.08 16.49 -25.96
CA ARG A 444 13.65 17.89 -25.93
C ARG A 444 12.68 18.17 -24.78
N LEU A 445 11.79 17.23 -24.46
CA LEU A 445 10.83 17.39 -23.37
C LEU A 445 11.52 17.38 -22.00
N GLU A 446 12.49 16.49 -21.79
CA GLU A 446 13.24 16.40 -20.55
C GLU A 446 14.01 17.70 -20.28
N PHE A 447 14.74 18.23 -21.27
CA PHE A 447 15.48 19.49 -21.09
C PHE A 447 14.56 20.66 -20.74
N VAL A 448 13.38 20.74 -21.38
CA VAL A 448 12.37 21.76 -21.07
C VAL A 448 11.76 21.54 -19.68
N THR A 449 11.53 20.30 -19.28
CA THR A 449 11.01 19.96 -17.94
C THR A 449 11.98 20.38 -16.85
N MET A 450 13.28 20.13 -17.04
CA MET A 450 14.32 20.59 -16.10
C MET A 450 14.37 22.13 -16.02
N LEU A 451 14.20 22.82 -17.14
CA LEU A 451 14.13 24.30 -17.15
C LEU A 451 12.86 24.83 -16.46
N TYR A 452 11.74 24.13 -16.63
CA TYR A 452 10.46 24.43 -15.98
C TYR A 452 10.51 24.24 -14.46
N GLU A 453 11.16 23.15 -14.01
CA GLU A 453 11.46 22.90 -12.60
C GLU A 453 12.33 24.02 -12.02
N MET A 454 13.40 24.42 -12.71
CA MET A 454 14.25 25.55 -12.31
C MET A 454 13.48 26.89 -12.25
N ALA A 455 12.46 27.06 -13.09
CA ALA A 455 11.58 28.23 -13.08
C ALA A 455 10.54 28.23 -11.93
N GLY A 456 10.51 27.18 -11.11
CA GLY A 456 9.55 27.03 -10.00
C GLY A 456 8.19 26.48 -10.42
N LYS A 457 8.12 25.73 -11.54
CA LYS A 457 6.91 25.10 -12.07
C LYS A 457 5.70 26.07 -12.20
N PRO A 458 5.85 27.21 -12.88
CA PRO A 458 4.77 28.18 -13.03
C PRO A 458 3.61 27.64 -13.88
N LYS A 459 2.41 27.59 -13.30
CA LYS A 459 1.22 27.07 -13.97
C LYS A 459 0.95 27.79 -15.32
N PRO A 460 0.90 27.05 -16.45
CA PRO A 460 0.61 27.64 -17.75
C PRO A 460 -0.86 28.08 -17.87
N GLY A 461 -1.13 29.03 -18.77
CA GLY A 461 -2.47 29.56 -19.01
C GLY A 461 -3.33 28.68 -19.93
N ALA A 462 -2.70 28.00 -20.88
CA ALA A 462 -3.31 27.06 -21.81
C ALA A 462 -3.21 25.61 -21.31
N SER A 463 -4.05 24.74 -21.88
CA SER A 463 -4.03 23.30 -21.58
C SER A 463 -3.23 22.47 -22.60
N ALA A 464 -2.89 23.04 -23.76
CA ALA A 464 -2.12 22.37 -24.80
C ALA A 464 -1.44 23.39 -25.72
N ALA A 465 -0.23 23.08 -26.19
CA ALA A 465 0.55 23.92 -27.10
C ALA A 465 0.99 23.22 -28.39
N PHE A 466 1.13 21.89 -28.38
CA PHE A 466 1.64 21.10 -29.51
C PHE A 466 0.78 19.87 -29.78
N ILE A 467 0.67 19.46 -31.04
CA ILE A 467 -0.22 18.34 -31.43
C ILE A 467 0.34 16.95 -31.09
N ASP A 468 1.63 16.85 -30.81
CA ASP A 468 2.36 15.63 -30.48
C ASP A 468 2.77 15.57 -29.01
N VAL A 469 2.13 16.38 -28.16
CA VAL A 469 2.28 16.39 -26.70
C VAL A 469 0.88 16.37 -26.11
N SER A 470 0.53 15.30 -25.40
CA SER A 470 -0.81 15.07 -24.87
C SER A 470 -1.05 15.74 -23.53
N SER A 471 -0.04 15.79 -22.65
CA SER A 471 -0.14 16.37 -21.30
C SER A 471 1.23 16.74 -20.74
N SER A 472 1.62 18.02 -20.84
CA SER A 472 2.86 18.51 -20.22
C SER A 472 2.82 20.01 -20.00
N ASP A 473 2.68 20.42 -18.74
CA ASP A 473 2.72 21.84 -18.36
C ASP A 473 4.04 22.50 -18.71
N ALA A 474 5.15 21.76 -18.58
CA ALA A 474 6.47 22.25 -18.99
C ALA A 474 6.51 22.60 -20.48
N ALA A 475 5.96 21.75 -21.36
CA ALA A 475 5.91 22.02 -22.79
C ALA A 475 5.00 23.21 -23.12
N VAL A 476 3.86 23.34 -22.44
CA VAL A 476 2.93 24.46 -22.63
C VAL A 476 3.55 25.77 -22.16
N TRP A 477 4.08 25.80 -20.93
CA TRP A 477 4.78 26.95 -20.37
C TRP A 477 5.92 27.42 -21.28
N ALA A 478 6.73 26.48 -21.78
CA ALA A 478 7.84 26.82 -22.64
C ALA A 478 7.39 27.40 -23.99
N ALA A 479 6.21 27.02 -24.49
CA ALA A 479 5.62 27.63 -25.67
C ALA A 479 5.08 29.04 -25.38
N GLU A 480 4.37 29.22 -24.26
CA GLU A 480 3.78 30.51 -23.85
C GLU A 480 4.84 31.58 -23.58
N THR A 481 5.94 31.19 -22.94
CA THR A 481 7.08 32.06 -22.65
C THR A 481 8.00 32.28 -23.85
N GLY A 482 7.80 31.53 -24.94
CA GLY A 482 8.62 31.59 -26.15
C GLY A 482 10.00 30.93 -26.00
N VAL A 483 10.21 30.13 -24.96
CA VAL A 483 11.40 29.28 -24.79
C VAL A 483 11.52 28.30 -25.96
N VAL A 484 10.39 27.74 -26.41
CA VAL A 484 10.31 26.84 -27.57
C VAL A 484 9.22 27.27 -28.56
N SER A 485 9.41 26.97 -29.84
CA SER A 485 8.43 27.26 -30.90
C SER A 485 8.04 26.01 -31.72
N GLY A 486 8.48 24.82 -31.28
CA GLY A 486 8.30 23.58 -32.03
C GLY A 486 9.08 23.56 -33.36
N ASN A 487 8.62 22.74 -34.31
CA ASN A 487 9.23 22.55 -35.62
C ASN A 487 8.59 23.41 -36.74
N GLY A 488 7.66 24.30 -36.39
CA GLY A 488 6.91 25.13 -37.35
C GLY A 488 5.70 24.46 -38.01
N THR A 489 5.42 23.17 -37.73
CA THR A 489 4.21 22.45 -38.19
C THR A 489 3.26 22.13 -37.04
N GLY A 490 3.39 22.84 -35.92
CA GLY A 490 2.62 22.60 -34.69
C GLY A 490 3.11 21.43 -33.83
N LYS A 491 4.27 20.83 -34.16
CA LYS A 491 4.87 19.72 -33.39
C LYS A 491 6.04 20.19 -32.53
N PHE A 492 6.18 19.61 -31.34
CA PHE A 492 7.28 19.83 -30.41
C PHE A 492 8.45 18.86 -30.61
N LEU A 493 8.15 17.61 -30.99
CA LEU A 493 9.06 16.47 -31.05
C LEU A 493 9.61 16.08 -29.65
N PRO A 494 8.75 15.68 -28.70
CA PRO A 494 9.11 15.51 -27.28
C PRO A 494 10.24 14.49 -27.06
N THR A 495 10.17 13.34 -27.74
CA THR A 495 11.11 12.23 -27.59
C THR A 495 12.35 12.35 -28.48
N GLN A 496 12.43 13.37 -29.34
CA GLN A 496 13.62 13.62 -30.13
C GLN A 496 14.76 14.13 -29.23
N THR A 497 15.94 13.56 -29.40
CA THR A 497 17.16 14.03 -28.74
C THR A 497 17.40 15.52 -28.96
N VAL A 498 17.64 16.26 -27.88
CA VAL A 498 18.01 17.68 -27.96
C VAL A 498 19.48 17.82 -28.35
N THR A 499 19.75 18.64 -29.36
CA THR A 499 21.14 18.98 -29.71
C THR A 499 21.66 20.12 -28.85
N ARG A 500 22.98 20.22 -28.70
CA ARG A 500 23.64 21.30 -27.94
C ARG A 500 23.26 22.69 -28.45
N GLU A 501 23.13 22.88 -29.75
CA GLU A 501 22.69 24.18 -30.30
C GLU A 501 21.21 24.48 -30.03
N GLN A 502 20.35 23.46 -29.99
CA GLN A 502 18.94 23.63 -29.60
C GLN A 502 18.80 23.96 -28.12
N ALA A 503 19.55 23.28 -27.25
CA ALA A 503 19.59 23.58 -25.82
C ALA A 503 20.08 25.01 -25.56
N ALA A 504 21.12 25.47 -26.28
CA ALA A 504 21.58 26.86 -26.22
C ALA A 504 20.46 27.85 -26.58
N VAL A 505 19.68 27.56 -27.63
CA VAL A 505 18.54 28.40 -28.03
C VAL A 505 17.46 28.45 -26.96
N MET A 506 17.13 27.31 -26.33
CA MET A 506 16.15 27.27 -25.24
C MET A 506 16.60 28.12 -24.05
N LEU A 507 17.86 27.97 -23.60
CA LEU A 507 18.43 28.79 -22.52
C LEU A 507 18.44 30.29 -22.86
N TYR A 508 18.87 30.63 -24.07
CA TYR A 508 18.91 32.02 -24.53
C TYR A 508 17.52 32.66 -24.65
N ASN A 509 16.53 31.90 -25.13
CA ASN A 509 15.16 32.39 -25.19
C ASN A 509 14.58 32.60 -23.80
N TYR A 510 14.86 31.71 -22.86
CA TYR A 510 14.43 31.90 -21.48
C TYR A 510 15.11 33.12 -20.82
N ALA A 511 16.41 33.31 -21.05
CA ALA A 511 17.11 34.53 -20.62
C ALA A 511 16.45 35.80 -21.18
N LYS A 512 16.06 35.79 -22.46
CA LYS A 512 15.34 36.91 -23.08
C LYS A 512 13.96 37.13 -22.47
N PHE A 513 13.23 36.06 -22.16
CA PHE A 513 11.94 36.14 -21.46
C PHE A 513 12.09 36.81 -20.09
N LEU A 514 13.16 36.50 -19.35
CA LEU A 514 13.53 37.16 -18.09
C LEU A 514 14.08 38.59 -18.28
N GLY A 515 14.22 39.09 -19.51
CA GLY A 515 14.75 40.42 -19.81
C GLY A 515 16.27 40.54 -19.75
N LEU A 516 16.99 39.42 -19.61
CA LEU A 516 18.45 39.37 -19.57
C LEU A 516 19.05 39.62 -20.96
N LYS A 517 20.22 40.25 -20.98
CA LYS A 517 20.96 40.56 -22.21
C LYS A 517 22.23 39.73 -22.29
N THR A 518 22.70 39.50 -23.52
CA THR A 518 24.02 38.90 -23.74
C THR A 518 25.12 39.84 -23.23
N PRO A 519 26.07 39.34 -22.42
CA PRO A 519 27.22 40.12 -21.98
C PRO A 519 28.00 40.71 -23.17
N SER A 520 28.43 41.96 -23.08
CA SER A 520 29.13 42.67 -24.17
C SER A 520 30.58 42.21 -24.35
N SER A 521 31.20 41.67 -23.31
CA SER A 521 32.53 41.03 -23.32
C SER A 521 32.43 39.50 -23.20
N GLY A 522 33.52 38.81 -23.53
CA GLY A 522 33.64 37.35 -23.43
C GLY A 522 33.97 36.66 -24.76
N PRO A 523 34.02 35.32 -24.77
CA PRO A 523 34.30 34.55 -25.98
C PRO A 523 33.22 34.76 -27.04
N SER A 524 33.62 34.77 -28.32
CA SER A 524 32.67 34.88 -29.44
C SER A 524 32.46 33.54 -30.09
N ALA A 525 31.22 33.25 -30.50
CA ALA A 525 30.90 32.00 -31.20
C ALA A 525 31.65 31.89 -32.54
N THR A 526 32.04 33.02 -33.15
CA THR A 526 32.84 33.01 -34.39
C THR A 526 34.29 32.60 -34.18
N ALA A 527 34.78 32.58 -32.94
CA ALA A 527 36.13 32.12 -32.59
C ALA A 527 36.23 30.60 -32.40
N LEU A 528 35.10 29.90 -32.34
CA LEU A 528 35.07 28.43 -32.26
C LEU A 528 35.49 27.81 -33.60
N LEU A 529 36.26 26.71 -33.55
CA LEU A 529 36.78 26.06 -34.75
C LEU A 529 35.67 25.44 -35.62
N ASP A 530 34.56 25.04 -35.01
CA ASP A 530 33.38 24.49 -35.66
C ASP A 530 32.25 25.53 -35.82
N CYS A 531 32.56 26.83 -35.76
CA CYS A 531 31.53 27.87 -35.88
C CYS A 531 30.74 27.77 -37.20
N GLY A 532 31.35 27.25 -38.26
CA GLY A 532 30.71 26.98 -39.55
C GLY A 532 29.61 25.92 -39.50
N GLU A 533 29.66 25.02 -38.51
CA GLU A 533 28.65 23.97 -38.30
C GLU A 533 27.46 24.45 -37.46
N ILE A 534 27.64 25.54 -36.69
CA ILE A 534 26.57 26.14 -35.89
C ILE A 534 25.56 26.79 -36.83
N ALA A 535 24.30 26.38 -36.71
CA ALA A 535 23.24 26.93 -37.52
C ALA A 535 23.10 28.45 -37.32
N VAL A 536 22.85 29.20 -38.40
CA VAL A 536 22.82 30.67 -38.36
C VAL A 536 21.84 31.20 -37.32
N TRP A 537 20.69 30.53 -37.15
CA TRP A 537 19.67 30.88 -36.16
C TRP A 537 20.10 30.59 -34.72
N ALA A 538 21.03 29.66 -34.49
CA ALA A 538 21.52 29.30 -33.16
C ALA A 538 22.73 30.12 -32.71
N ARG A 539 23.47 30.76 -33.64
CA ARG A 539 24.71 31.49 -33.32
C ARG A 539 24.59 32.52 -32.19
N PRO A 540 23.56 33.40 -32.14
CA PRO A 540 23.43 34.35 -31.04
C PRO A 540 23.27 33.66 -29.68
N ALA A 541 22.55 32.53 -29.66
CA ALA A 541 22.32 31.75 -28.45
C ALA A 541 23.56 30.99 -27.99
N VAL A 542 24.33 30.42 -28.94
CA VAL A 542 25.62 29.81 -28.63
C VAL A 542 26.58 30.85 -28.07
N GLU A 543 26.66 32.04 -28.68
CA GLU A 543 27.49 33.14 -28.17
C GLU A 543 27.06 33.59 -26.77
N PHE A 544 25.75 33.66 -26.50
CA PHE A 544 25.23 33.91 -25.15
C PHE A 544 25.74 32.85 -24.17
N CYS A 545 25.52 31.58 -24.47
CA CYS A 545 25.82 30.48 -23.55
C CYS A 545 27.30 30.35 -23.21
N ILE A 546 28.20 30.53 -24.19
CA ILE A 546 29.65 30.46 -23.92
C ILE A 546 30.16 31.69 -23.14
N ARG A 547 29.48 32.85 -23.26
CA ARG A 547 29.83 34.06 -22.51
C ARG A 547 29.38 34.01 -21.05
N THR A 548 28.21 33.43 -20.80
CA THR A 548 27.67 33.28 -19.45
C THR A 548 28.18 32.03 -18.73
N GLY A 549 28.73 31.07 -19.48
CA GLY A 549 29.11 29.76 -18.95
C GLY A 549 27.94 28.77 -18.86
N ALA A 550 26.71 29.23 -19.13
CA ALA A 550 25.49 28.42 -19.08
C ALA A 550 25.57 27.16 -19.96
N LEU A 551 26.22 27.24 -21.12
CA LEU A 551 26.63 26.06 -21.88
C LEU A 551 27.99 26.33 -22.51
N SER A 552 29.02 25.78 -21.87
CA SER A 552 30.42 26.00 -22.25
C SER A 552 30.81 25.31 -23.56
N ALA A 553 31.85 25.84 -24.20
CA ALA A 553 32.52 25.15 -25.31
C ALA A 553 33.07 23.80 -24.84
N ALA A 554 33.02 22.82 -25.73
CA ALA A 554 33.46 21.45 -25.56
C ALA A 554 34.81 21.19 -26.28
N GLY A 555 35.21 19.92 -26.33
CA GLY A 555 36.49 19.48 -26.89
C GLY A 555 37.64 19.61 -25.89
N LEU A 556 38.70 18.84 -26.10
CA LEU A 556 39.85 18.72 -25.18
C LEU A 556 40.55 20.06 -24.88
N ARG A 557 40.34 21.09 -25.72
CA ARG A 557 40.91 22.43 -25.57
C ARG A 557 39.85 23.52 -25.35
N GLY A 558 38.56 23.18 -25.28
CA GLY A 558 37.48 24.16 -25.15
C GLY A 558 37.27 25.05 -26.38
N ASP A 559 37.65 24.57 -27.57
CA ASP A 559 37.67 25.33 -28.84
C ASP A 559 36.60 24.87 -29.86
N LEU A 560 35.77 23.89 -29.48
CA LEU A 560 34.66 23.37 -30.29
C LEU A 560 33.34 23.53 -29.53
N PHE A 561 32.23 23.81 -30.20
CA PHE A 561 30.92 23.81 -29.54
C PHE A 561 30.16 22.49 -29.69
N LEU A 562 30.40 21.73 -30.75
CA LEU A 562 29.72 20.50 -31.13
C LEU A 562 28.21 20.71 -31.30
N PRO A 563 27.75 21.55 -32.27
CA PRO A 563 26.36 22.00 -32.36
C PRO A 563 25.34 20.86 -32.52
N ARG A 564 25.73 19.77 -33.21
CA ARG A 564 24.92 18.56 -33.38
C ARG A 564 25.14 17.50 -32.30
N GLY A 565 26.06 17.75 -31.37
CA GLY A 565 26.28 16.91 -30.21
C GLY A 565 25.05 16.93 -29.31
N THR A 566 24.98 15.95 -28.41
CA THR A 566 23.87 15.79 -27.45
C THR A 566 24.28 16.30 -26.08
N LEU A 567 23.33 16.32 -25.14
CA LEU A 567 23.60 16.55 -23.72
C LEU A 567 23.12 15.34 -22.93
N THR A 568 23.96 14.85 -22.03
CA THR A 568 23.51 13.96 -20.95
C THR A 568 22.77 14.77 -19.89
N ARG A 569 22.00 14.10 -19.04
CA ARG A 569 21.28 14.80 -17.96
C ARG A 569 22.23 15.44 -16.95
N GLY A 570 23.32 14.77 -16.60
CA GLY A 570 24.36 15.34 -15.74
C GLY A 570 25.02 16.58 -16.35
N GLU A 571 25.20 16.63 -17.67
CA GLU A 571 25.67 17.84 -18.35
C GLU A 571 24.62 18.95 -18.32
N ALA A 572 23.35 18.64 -18.57
CA ALA A 572 22.27 19.63 -18.50
C ALA A 572 22.08 20.20 -17.09
N ASN A 573 22.17 19.39 -16.03
CA ASN A 573 22.13 19.88 -14.64
C ASN A 573 23.24 20.90 -14.37
N ARG A 574 24.48 20.62 -14.80
CA ARG A 574 25.58 21.60 -14.68
C ARG A 574 25.32 22.88 -15.47
N CYS A 575 24.70 22.75 -16.65
CA CYS A 575 24.32 23.90 -17.47
C CYS A 575 23.27 24.76 -16.79
N LEU A 576 22.22 24.14 -16.25
CA LEU A 576 21.14 24.82 -15.54
C LEU A 576 21.61 25.46 -14.24
N ALA A 577 22.49 24.79 -13.47
CA ALA A 577 23.10 25.38 -12.27
C ALA A 577 23.91 26.63 -12.62
N ALA A 578 24.81 26.56 -13.62
CA ALA A 578 25.58 27.72 -14.08
C ALA A 578 24.67 28.84 -14.64
N PHE A 579 23.55 28.48 -15.25
CA PHE A 579 22.58 29.44 -15.74
C PHE A 579 21.77 30.09 -14.61
N ALA A 580 21.39 29.34 -13.58
CA ALA A 580 20.75 29.85 -12.37
C ALA A 580 21.67 30.83 -11.63
N ASP A 581 22.96 30.48 -11.44
CA ASP A 581 23.98 31.38 -10.88
C ASP A 581 24.06 32.70 -11.67
N TYR A 582 23.97 32.62 -13.00
CA TYR A 582 23.96 33.81 -13.87
C TYR A 582 22.69 34.65 -13.70
N ILE A 583 21.52 34.02 -13.56
CA ILE A 583 20.25 34.71 -13.28
C ILE A 583 20.33 35.42 -11.92
N GLU A 584 20.80 34.74 -10.87
CA GLU A 584 20.87 35.35 -9.54
C GLU A 584 21.83 36.54 -9.47
N ALA A 585 22.88 36.53 -10.30
CA ALA A 585 23.87 37.59 -10.35
C ALA A 585 23.43 38.86 -11.12
N ASN A 586 22.30 38.85 -11.85
CA ASN A 586 21.89 39.94 -12.76
C ASN A 586 20.41 40.28 -12.63
#